data_AF-A0A5J9UWC9-F1
#
_entry.id   AF-A0A5J9UWC9-F1
#
_cell.length_a   1.000
_cell.length_b   1.000
_cell.length_c   1.000
_cell.angle_alpha   90.00
_cell.angle_beta   90.00
_cell.angle_gamma   90.00
#
_symmetry.space_group_name_H-M   'P 1'
#
loop_
_entity.id
_entity.type
_entity.pdbx_description
1 polymer ?
#
loop_
_entity_poly.entity_id
_entity_poly.type
_entity_poly.pdbx_seq_one_letter_code
_entity_poly.pdbx_strand_id
1 'polypeptide(L)' 'MGRSFAYVILGGGVAAGYAALEFVRRKGDAAAGELCIISDEEVAPYERPALSKGYLLPEGTYAFSLLNTS' A
#
# COMPACT_ATOMS: atom_id res chain seq x y z
N MET A 1 1.99 -24.66 -12.90
CA MET A 1 1.08 -23.88 -13.76
C MET A 1 1.48 -22.42 -13.64
N GLY A 2 1.91 -21.76 -14.73
CA GLY A 2 2.36 -20.37 -14.68
C GLY A 2 1.19 -19.40 -14.64
N ARG A 3 1.29 -18.32 -13.85
CA ARG A 3 0.38 -17.16 -13.95
C ARG A 3 1.10 -16.07 -14.73
N SER A 4 0.38 -15.42 -15.65
CA SER A 4 0.89 -14.31 -16.45
C SER A 4 0.11 -13.06 -16.12
N PHE A 5 0.82 -11.94 -15.97
CA PHE A 5 0.27 -10.61 -15.71
C PHE A 5 0.97 -9.62 -16.64
N ALA A 6 0.24 -8.63 -17.16
CA ALA A 6 0.82 -7.61 -18.04
C ALA A 6 1.82 -6.72 -17.28
N TYR A 7 1.56 -6.48 -16.00
CA TYR A 7 2.38 -5.69 -15.11
C TYR A 7 2.62 -6.43 -13.80
N VAL A 8 3.87 -6.48 -13.36
CA VAL A 8 4.26 -7.08 -12.08
C VAL A 8 5.08 -6.06 -11.29
N ILE A 9 4.63 -5.76 -10.08
CA ILE A 9 5.41 -5.01 -9.09
C ILE A 9 6.01 -6.01 -8.12
N LEU A 10 7.34 -5.98 -7.97
CA LEU A 10 8.06 -6.82 -7.02
C LEU A 10 8.35 -6.02 -5.74
N GLY A 11 7.81 -6.50 -4.62
CA GLY A 11 7.86 -5.90 -3.28
C GLY A 11 6.55 -5.19 -2.91
N GLY A 12 5.95 -5.57 -1.78
CA GLY A 12 4.66 -5.02 -1.29
C GLY A 12 4.78 -3.81 -0.36
N GLY A 13 5.78 -2.94 -0.55
CA GLY A 13 5.96 -1.74 0.27
C GLY A 13 5.05 -0.57 -0.14
N VAL A 14 5.21 0.57 0.54
CA VAL A 14 4.49 1.83 0.28
C VAL A 14 4.41 2.16 -1.21
N ALA A 15 5.55 2.09 -1.92
CA ALA A 15 5.61 2.39 -3.35
C ALA A 15 4.70 1.51 -4.20
N ALA A 16 4.54 0.22 -3.87
CA ALA A 16 3.67 -0.69 -4.61
C ALA A 16 2.19 -0.35 -4.42
N GLY A 17 1.80 0.02 -3.20
CA GLY A 17 0.45 0.51 -2.92
C GLY A 17 0.11 1.75 -3.72
N TYR A 18 0.99 2.76 -3.70
CA TYR A 18 0.77 4.00 -4.47
C TYR A 18 0.85 3.79 -5.98
N ALA A 19 1.75 2.93 -6.47
CA ALA A 19 1.84 2.58 -7.88
C ALA A 19 0.55 1.88 -8.35
N ALA A 20 0.00 0.95 -7.56
CA ALA A 20 -1.26 0.30 -7.87
C ALA A 20 -2.45 1.28 -7.84
N LEU A 21 -2.48 2.19 -6.87
CA LEU A 21 -3.49 3.25 -6.80
C LEU A 21 -3.46 4.15 -8.04
N GLU A 22 -2.27 4.62 -8.42
CA GLU A 22 -2.09 5.45 -9.61
C GLU A 22 -2.37 4.69 -10.91
N PHE A 23 -2.05 3.39 -10.94
CA PHE A 23 -2.39 2.51 -12.06
C PHE A 23 -3.90 2.48 -12.28
N VAL A 24 -4.69 2.22 -11.24
CA VAL A 24 -6.16 2.19 -11.31
C VAL A 24 -6.73 3.58 -11.64
N ARG A 25 -6.19 4.66 -11.07
CA ARG A 25 -6.66 6.03 -11.35
C ARG A 25 -6.45 6.44 -12.81
N ARG A 26 -5.32 6.04 -13.42
CA ARG A 26 -4.96 6.45 -14.79
C ARG A 26 -5.51 5.50 -15.85
N LYS A 27 -5.55 4.19 -15.57
CA LYS A 27 -6.29 3.22 -16.36
C LYS A 27 -7.70 3.10 -15.78
N GLY A 28 -8.59 4.03 -16.15
CA GLY A 28 -10.00 4.04 -15.70
C GLY A 28 -10.75 2.71 -15.92
N ASP A 29 -10.28 1.88 -16.86
CA ASP A 29 -10.81 0.54 -17.16
C ASP A 29 -9.77 -0.57 -16.93
N ALA A 30 -8.90 -0.45 -15.91
CA ALA A 30 -7.91 -1.48 -15.59
C ALA A 30 -8.59 -2.86 -15.47
N ALA A 31 -8.32 -3.75 -16.43
CA ALA A 31 -8.94 -5.07 -16.45
C ALA A 31 -8.45 -5.90 -15.27
N ALA A 32 -9.38 -6.62 -14.64
CA ALA A 32 -9.06 -7.50 -13.53
C ALA A 32 -7.97 -8.51 -13.95
N GLY A 33 -6.85 -8.52 -13.23
CA GLY A 33 -5.72 -9.41 -13.53
C GLY A 33 -4.65 -8.83 -14.47
N GLU A 34 -4.66 -7.55 -14.81
CA GLU A 34 -3.53 -6.93 -15.51
C GLU A 34 -2.31 -6.65 -14.62
N LEU A 35 -2.55 -6.29 -13.36
CA LEU A 35 -1.52 -5.92 -12.38
C LEU A 35 -1.43 -6.96 -11.27
N CYS A 36 -0.21 -7.40 -10.97
CA CYS A 36 0.10 -8.22 -9.81
C CYS A 36 1.18 -7.56 -8.95
N ILE A 37 0.99 -7.59 -7.63
CA ILE A 37 2.03 -7.26 -6.66
C ILE A 37 2.49 -8.57 -6.04
N ILE A 38 3.78 -8.84 -6.09
CA ILE A 38 4.40 -9.98 -5.40
C ILE A 38 5.13 -9.43 -4.19
N SER A 39 4.75 -9.87 -3.00
CA SER A 39 5.37 -9.51 -1.74
C SER A 39 5.74 -10.78 -0.97
N ASP A 40 6.82 -10.69 -0.20
CA ASP A 40 7.18 -11.70 0.81
C ASP A 40 6.36 -11.52 2.10
N GLU A 41 5.88 -10.30 2.35
CA GLU A 41 4.98 -10.00 3.46
C GLU A 41 3.56 -10.54 3.17
N GLU A 42 2.94 -11.22 4.14
CA GLU A 42 1.58 -11.79 4.03
C GLU A 42 0.45 -10.74 4.07
N VAL A 43 0.81 -9.47 4.23
CA VAL A 43 -0.11 -8.34 4.34
C VAL A 43 -0.09 -7.46 3.09
N ALA A 44 -1.21 -6.79 2.83
CA ALA A 44 -1.28 -5.79 1.76
C ALA A 44 -0.35 -4.59 2.06
N PRO A 45 0.09 -3.82 1.05
CA PRO A 45 0.92 -2.64 1.25
C PRO A 45 0.32 -1.65 2.27
N TYR A 46 1.16 -1.18 3.20
CA TYR A 46 0.77 -0.28 4.28
C TYR A 46 1.80 0.84 4.47
N GLU A 47 1.43 1.86 5.25
CA GLU A 47 2.31 2.98 5.60
C GLU A 47 3.37 2.55 6.62
N ARG A 48 4.54 2.12 6.12
CA ARG A 48 5.67 1.69 6.97
C ARG A 48 6.08 2.68 8.07
N PRO A 49 6.03 4.02 7.89
CA PRO A 49 6.38 4.95 8.96
C PRO A 49 5.57 4.77 10.25
N ALA A 50 4.34 4.25 10.16
CA ALA A 50 3.48 4.01 11.33
C ALA A 50 4.11 3.00 12.32
N LEU A 51 4.87 2.02 11.81
CA LEU A 51 5.45 0.93 12.61
C LEU A 51 6.49 1.40 13.65
N SER A 52 7.15 2.53 13.41
CA SER A 52 8.13 3.12 14.36
C SER A 52 7.55 4.28 15.19
N LYS A 53 6.26 4.58 15.00
CA LYS A 53 5.57 5.75 15.54
C LYS A 53 4.30 5.31 16.25
N GLY A 54 3.15 5.57 15.64
CA GLY A 54 1.83 5.32 16.23
C GLY A 54 1.60 3.86 16.62
N TYR A 55 2.23 2.91 15.92
CA TYR A 55 2.09 1.48 16.23
C TYR A 55 2.70 1.08 17.57
N LEU A 56 3.73 1.80 18.05
CA LEU A 56 4.39 1.50 19.32
C LEU A 56 3.76 2.23 20.50
N LEU A 57 2.79 3.11 20.25
CA LEU A 57 2.15 3.86 21.30
C LEU A 57 1.08 3.01 22.00
N PRO A 58 0.82 3.26 23.30
CA PRO A 58 -0.33 2.68 23.98
C PRO A 58 -1.63 3.01 23.24
N GLU A 59 -2.54 2.03 23.22
CA GLU A 59 -3.91 2.16 22.72
C GLU A 59 -4.54 3.49 23.17
N GLY A 60 -4.91 4.35 22.21
CA GLY A 60 -5.56 5.65 22.46
C GLY A 60 -4.66 6.89 22.40
N THR A 61 -3.36 6.76 22.14
CA THR A 61 -2.43 7.92 22.10
C THR A 61 -2.39 8.65 20.74
N TYR A 62 -3.20 8.22 19.75
CA TYR A 62 -3.24 8.78 18.38
C TYR A 62 -3.98 10.13 18.28
N ALA A 63 -3.80 11.05 19.23
CA ALA A 63 -4.49 12.34 19.25
C ALA A 63 -3.61 13.55 18.87
N PHE A 64 -2.30 13.37 18.63
CA PHE A 64 -1.40 14.52 18.56
C PHE A 64 -1.04 15.02 17.13
N SER A 65 -1.34 14.27 16.06
CA SER A 65 -1.03 14.74 14.69
C SER A 65 -2.23 15.26 13.88
N LEU A 66 -3.45 15.19 14.42
CA LEU A 66 -4.66 15.70 13.74
C LEU A 66 -5.18 17.04 14.30
N LEU A 67 -4.51 17.60 15.32
CA LEU A 67 -4.89 18.88 15.93
C LEU A 67 -4.06 20.08 15.44
N ASN A 68 -3.23 19.93 14.41
CA ASN A 68 -2.52 21.06 13.82
C ASN A 68 -2.91 21.28 12.36
N THR A 69 -4.19 21.57 12.17
CA THR A 69 -4.69 22.32 11.02
C THR A 69 -5.20 23.65 11.58
N SER A 70 -4.31 24.65 11.63
CA SER A 70 -4.70 26.07 11.72
C SER A 70 -4.75 26.65 10.32
#